data_AF-A0A359B8X7-F1
#
_entry.id   AF-A0A359B8X7-F1
#
_cell.length_a   1.000
_cell.length_b   1.000
_cell.length_c   1.000
_cell.angle_alpha   90.00
_cell.angle_beta   90.00
_cell.angle_gamma   90.00
#
_symmetry.space_group_name_H-M   'P 1'
#
loop_
_entity.id
_entity.type
_entity.pdbx_description
1 polymer ?
#
loop_
_entity_poly.entity_id
_entity_poly.type
_entity_poly.pdbx_seq_one_letter_code
_entity_poly.pdbx_strand_id
1 'polypeptide(L)'
;MEQQDLNVREEKNTLGSIRVAEEVVRIIAGMAATEVTGVSSMSGGVVGGIAERLGRKNLSTGVKVEVGETETAIDLSIIVDYGSRIPDVAATIQSAVKTSIEKMTGLRVVEVNVNVQGVAFANETGEEETRVK
;
A
#
# COMPACT_ATOMS: atom_id res chain seq x y z
N MET A 1 19.64 19.61 28.02
CA MET A 1 18.33 19.01 28.30
C MET A 1 18.04 18.06 27.16
N GLU A 2 17.85 16.79 27.53
CA GLU A 2 17.22 15.70 26.78
C GLU A 2 17.85 15.31 25.43
N GLN A 3 18.86 14.45 25.53
CA GLN A 3 19.05 13.37 24.56
C GLN A 3 17.79 12.49 24.63
N GLN A 4 17.04 12.40 23.53
CA GLN A 4 15.97 11.41 23.39
C GLN A 4 16.59 10.15 22.78
N ASP A 5 16.77 9.14 23.62
CA ASP A 5 17.09 7.78 23.21
C ASP A 5 15.98 7.25 22.30
N LEU A 6 16.31 7.03 21.03
CA LEU A 6 15.46 6.31 20.08
C LEU A 6 15.46 4.83 20.47
N ASN A 7 14.49 4.44 21.31
CA ASN A 7 14.22 3.05 21.64
C ASN A 7 13.79 2.27 20.41
N VAL A 8 14.74 1.53 19.83
CA VAL A 8 14.51 0.53 18.80
C VAL A 8 14.34 -0.83 19.49
N ARG A 9 13.15 -1.43 19.42
CA ARG A 9 12.88 -2.76 20.00
C ARG A 9 13.21 -3.86 18.98
N GLU A 10 14.35 -4.53 19.15
CA GLU A 10 14.52 -5.91 18.64
C GLU A 10 13.73 -6.87 19.54
N GLU A 11 12.67 -7.50 19.05
CA GLU A 11 11.98 -8.60 19.75
C GLU A 11 12.84 -9.89 19.66
N LYS A 12 13.90 -9.97 20.47
CA LYS A 12 14.63 -11.22 20.74
C LYS A 12 13.91 -11.95 21.86
N ASN A 13 13.19 -13.02 21.52
CA ASN A 13 12.73 -13.96 22.54
C ASN A 13 13.77 -15.07 22.74
N THR A 14 13.61 -15.86 23.79
CA THR A 14 14.50 -16.99 24.09
C THR A 14 14.51 -18.09 23.02
N LEU A 15 13.66 -17.99 22.00
CA LEU A 15 13.48 -18.95 20.90
C LEU A 15 14.17 -18.51 19.60
N GLY A 16 14.62 -17.25 19.47
CA GLY A 16 15.36 -16.77 18.30
C GLY A 16 15.00 -15.36 17.82
N SER A 17 15.22 -15.09 16.53
CA SER A 17 14.93 -13.80 15.88
C SER A 17 13.75 -13.92 14.91
N ILE A 18 12.80 -12.98 14.98
CA ILE A 18 11.70 -12.85 14.02
C ILE A 18 12.13 -11.85 12.94
N ARG A 19 11.91 -12.19 11.66
CA ARG A 19 12.12 -11.27 10.53
C ARG A 19 10.89 -11.26 9.66
N VAL A 20 10.40 -10.07 9.32
CA VAL A 20 9.27 -9.88 8.40
C VAL A 20 9.84 -9.58 7.02
N ALA A 21 9.44 -10.35 6.02
CA ALA A 21 9.88 -10.15 4.65
C ALA A 21 9.20 -8.90 4.03
N GLU A 22 9.92 -8.20 3.16
CA GLU A 22 9.40 -7.03 2.43
C GLU A 22 8.08 -7.33 1.72
N GLU A 23 7.95 -8.52 1.10
CA GLU A 23 6.72 -8.94 0.40
C GLU A 23 5.50 -8.94 1.32
N VAL A 24 5.67 -9.31 2.60
CA VAL A 24 4.56 -9.34 3.55
C VAL A 24 4.10 -7.93 3.88
N VAL A 25 5.03 -7.00 4.10
CA VAL A 25 4.71 -5.59 4.36
C VAL A 25 4.05 -4.96 3.14
N ARG A 26 4.52 -5.29 1.93
CA ARG A 26 3.92 -4.86 0.66
C ARG A 26 2.45 -5.31 0.52
N ILE A 27 2.14 -6.56 0.85
CA ILE A 27 0.76 -7.07 0.82
C ILE A 27 -0.12 -6.32 1.82
N ILE A 28 0.35 -6.13 3.05
CA ILE A 28 -0.41 -5.42 4.10
C ILE A 28 -0.69 -3.97 3.66
N ALA A 29 0.32 -3.27 3.15
CA ALA A 29 0.19 -1.89 2.68
C ALA A 29 -0.78 -1.77 1.50
N GLY A 30 -0.67 -2.67 0.52
CA GLY A 30 -1.57 -2.72 -0.63
C GLY A 30 -3.02 -2.95 -0.22
N MET A 31 -3.27 -3.95 0.64
CA MET A 31 -4.61 -4.23 1.16
C MET A 31 -5.20 -3.04 1.92
N ALA A 32 -4.44 -2.51 2.89
CA ALA A 32 -4.89 -1.37 3.70
C ALA A 32 -5.18 -0.12 2.85
N ALA A 33 -4.41 0.12 1.79
CA ALA A 33 -4.66 1.23 0.87
C ALA A 33 -5.93 1.00 0.02
N THR A 34 -6.14 -0.22 -0.48
CA THR A 34 -7.33 -0.55 -1.31
C THR A 34 -8.65 -0.55 -0.54
N GLU A 35 -8.62 -0.69 0.79
CA GLU A 35 -9.82 -0.63 1.63
C GLU A 35 -10.29 0.81 1.89
N VAL A 36 -9.47 1.82 1.57
CA VAL A 36 -9.84 3.23 1.75
C VAL A 36 -10.84 3.65 0.69
N THR A 37 -11.97 4.22 1.12
CA THR A 37 -12.97 4.78 0.23
C THR A 37 -12.38 5.91 -0.63
N GLY A 38 -12.64 5.87 -1.94
CA GLY A 38 -12.08 6.81 -2.92
C GLY A 38 -10.79 6.33 -3.56
N VAL A 39 -10.28 5.16 -3.18
CA VAL A 39 -9.24 4.44 -3.93
C VAL A 39 -9.90 3.48 -4.91
N SER A 40 -9.64 3.69 -6.19
CA SER A 40 -10.16 2.82 -7.25
C SER A 40 -9.29 1.57 -7.40
N SER A 41 -7.97 1.78 -7.52
CA SER A 41 -6.98 0.71 -7.65
C SER A 41 -5.57 1.18 -7.29
N MET A 42 -4.65 0.21 -7.12
CA MET A 42 -3.21 0.47 -7.00
C MET A 42 -2.57 0.48 -8.40
N SER A 43 -1.64 1.40 -8.67
CA SER A 43 -0.95 1.51 -9.96
C SER A 43 0.47 0.97 -9.89
N GLY A 44 0.79 -0.10 -10.63
CA GLY A 44 2.15 -0.61 -10.79
C GLY A 44 2.88 -0.10 -12.03
N GLY A 45 2.45 1.03 -12.58
CA GLY A 45 2.97 1.53 -13.85
C GLY A 45 2.58 0.66 -15.05
N VAL A 46 3.27 0.84 -16.18
CA VAL A 46 2.98 0.20 -17.48
C VAL A 46 2.89 -1.33 -17.46
N VAL A 47 3.55 -2.00 -16.52
CA VAL A 47 3.48 -3.47 -16.36
C VAL A 47 2.20 -3.91 -15.64
N GLY A 48 1.71 -3.10 -14.69
CA GLY A 48 0.46 -3.34 -13.96
C GLY A 48 -0.76 -3.31 -14.88
N GLY A 49 -0.83 -2.33 -15.79
CA GLY A 49 -1.94 -2.18 -16.74
C GLY A 49 -2.09 -3.35 -17.73
N ILE A 50 -1.03 -4.12 -18.00
CA ILE A 50 -1.08 -5.32 -18.85
C ILE A 50 -1.54 -6.55 -18.04
N ALA A 51 -1.12 -6.67 -16.78
CA ALA A 51 -1.54 -7.74 -15.89
C ALA A 51 -3.02 -7.61 -15.46
N GLU A 52 -3.49 -6.38 -15.27
CA GLU A 52 -4.89 -6.07 -14.94
C GLU A 52 -5.83 -6.43 -16.10
N ARG A 53 -5.40 -6.19 -17.36
CA ARG A 53 -6.07 -6.67 -18.58
C ARG A 53 -6.10 -8.20 -18.74
N LEU A 54 -5.26 -8.93 -18.01
CA LEU A 54 -5.16 -10.39 -18.05
C LEU A 54 -5.87 -11.08 -16.86
N GLY A 55 -6.63 -10.34 -16.05
CA GLY A 55 -7.47 -10.90 -14.98
C GLY A 55 -6.73 -11.30 -13.70
N ARG A 56 -5.44 -10.96 -13.55
CA ARG A 56 -4.70 -11.15 -12.29
C ARG A 56 -4.67 -9.84 -11.51
N LYS A 57 -5.58 -9.68 -10.53
CA LYS A 57 -5.48 -8.64 -9.51
C LYS A 57 -4.26 -8.91 -8.62
N ASN A 58 -3.11 -8.38 -9.01
CA ASN A 58 -1.90 -8.44 -8.19
C ASN A 58 -1.95 -7.31 -7.14
N LEU A 59 -2.35 -7.65 -5.91
CA LEU A 59 -2.47 -6.72 -4.76
C LEU A 59 -1.13 -6.08 -4.34
N SER A 60 0.01 -6.65 -4.75
CA SER A 60 1.37 -6.11 -4.49
C SER A 60 1.82 -5.05 -5.51
N THR A 61 1.00 -4.75 -6.52
CA THR A 61 1.35 -3.86 -7.63
C THR A 61 1.18 -2.40 -7.19
N GLY A 62 2.18 -1.55 -7.43
CA GLY A 62 2.11 -0.14 -7.04
C GLY A 62 2.48 0.16 -5.59
N VAL A 63 3.14 -0.78 -4.92
CA VAL A 63 3.65 -0.61 -3.56
C VAL A 63 5.14 -0.92 -3.57
N LYS A 64 5.94 0.06 -3.15
CA LYS A 64 7.36 -0.13 -2.86
C LYS A 64 7.55 0.04 -1.35
N VAL A 65 8.30 -0.89 -0.76
CA VAL A 65 8.58 -0.88 0.67
C VAL A 65 10.07 -1.01 0.87
N GLU A 66 10.60 -0.22 1.78
CA GLU A 66 11.96 -0.40 2.30
C GLU A 66 11.82 -0.83 3.76
N VAL A 67 12.25 -2.06 4.06
CA VAL A 67 12.16 -2.65 5.40
C VAL A 67 13.55 -2.70 6.02
N GLY A 68 13.73 -1.94 7.10
CA GLY A 68 14.88 -2.05 7.99
C GLY A 68 14.65 -3.08 9.08
N GLU A 69 15.53 -3.11 10.08
CA GLU A 69 15.39 -4.05 11.21
C GLU A 69 14.16 -3.74 12.06
N THR A 70 13.79 -2.47 12.17
CA THR A 70 12.70 -2.00 13.05
C THR A 70 11.88 -0.86 12.45
N GLU A 71 12.37 -0.25 11.40
CA GLU A 71 11.71 0.87 10.73
C GLU A 71 11.36 0.47 9.30
N THR A 72 10.30 1.08 8.76
CA THR A 72 9.91 0.86 7.37
C THR A 72 9.36 2.13 6.75
N ALA A 73 9.74 2.35 5.49
CA ALA A 73 9.24 3.40 4.62
C ALA A 73 8.40 2.77 3.50
N ILE A 74 7.29 3.43 3.17
CA ILE A 74 6.32 2.93 2.18
C ILE A 74 6.06 4.01 1.12
N ASP A 75 6.21 3.63 -0.15
CA ASP A 75 5.73 4.41 -1.29
C ASP A 75 4.55 3.69 -1.96
N LEU A 76 3.43 4.38 -2.05
CA LEU A 76 2.19 3.91 -2.66
C LEU A 76 1.93 4.66 -3.95
N SER A 77 1.51 3.94 -4.97
CA SER A 77 1.04 4.50 -6.23
C SER A 77 -0.40 4.08 -6.45
N ILE A 78 -1.31 5.06 -6.56
CA ILE A 78 -2.75 4.83 -6.55
C ILE A 78 -3.47 5.53 -7.71
N ILE A 79 -4.65 5.01 -8.04
CA ILE A 79 -5.67 5.66 -8.86
C ILE A 79 -6.86 5.96 -7.96
N VAL A 80 -7.29 7.21 -7.93
CA VAL A 80 -8.41 7.66 -7.08
C VAL A 80 -9.71 7.76 -7.88
N ASP A 81 -10.84 7.65 -7.23
CA ASP A 81 -12.13 7.84 -7.89
C ASP A 81 -12.40 9.31 -8.20
N TYR A 82 -13.05 9.58 -9.33
CA TYR A 82 -13.49 10.92 -9.70
C TYR A 82 -14.48 11.47 -8.66
N GLY A 83 -14.26 12.70 -8.24
CA GLY A 83 -15.08 13.37 -7.22
C GLY A 83 -14.56 13.21 -5.79
N SER A 84 -13.55 12.36 -5.55
CA SER A 84 -12.88 12.27 -4.26
C SER A 84 -11.90 13.42 -4.03
N ARG A 85 -11.85 13.94 -2.81
CA ARG A 85 -10.86 14.94 -2.40
C ARG A 85 -9.53 14.26 -2.12
N ILE A 86 -8.60 14.34 -3.08
CA ILE A 86 -7.30 13.65 -3.04
C ILE A 86 -6.56 13.79 -1.69
N PRO A 87 -6.44 15.00 -1.09
CA PRO A 87 -5.75 15.13 0.21
C PRO A 87 -6.40 14.32 1.34
N ASP A 88 -7.73 14.22 1.35
CA ASP A 88 -8.46 13.50 2.40
C ASP A 88 -8.31 11.99 2.23
N VAL A 89 -8.37 11.51 0.98
CA VAL A 89 -8.09 10.10 0.63
C VAL A 89 -6.65 9.75 1.01
N ALA A 90 -5.67 10.57 0.61
CA ALA A 90 -4.26 10.34 0.92
C ALA A 90 -3.99 10.30 2.43
N ALA A 91 -4.54 11.25 3.21
CA ALA A 91 -4.41 11.24 4.66
C ALA A 91 -5.00 9.97 5.30
N THR A 92 -6.14 9.51 4.78
CA THR A 92 -6.79 8.29 5.24
C THR A 92 -5.94 7.05 4.92
N ILE A 93 -5.38 6.96 3.71
CA ILE A 93 -4.43 5.91 3.31
C ILE A 93 -3.22 5.89 4.25
N GLN A 94 -2.59 7.04 4.47
CA GLN A 94 -1.41 7.14 5.33
C GLN A 94 -1.69 6.61 6.74
N SER A 95 -2.83 6.99 7.32
CA SER A 95 -3.24 6.51 8.64
C SER A 95 -3.55 5.02 8.65
N ALA A 96 -4.27 4.52 7.64
CA ALA A 96 -4.66 3.10 7.55
C ALA A 96 -3.44 2.20 7.39
N VAL A 97 -2.56 2.52 6.43
CA VAL A 97 -1.34 1.75 6.13
C VAL A 97 -0.40 1.74 7.33
N LYS A 98 -0.16 2.90 7.93
CA LYS A 98 0.66 2.99 9.16
C LYS A 98 0.10 2.09 10.25
N THR A 99 -1.19 2.25 10.56
CA THR A 99 -1.84 1.50 11.64
C THR A 99 -1.78 0.00 11.41
N SER A 100 -2.04 -0.46 10.19
CA SER A 100 -2.04 -1.88 9.85
C SER A 100 -0.64 -2.50 9.96
N ILE A 101 0.38 -1.85 9.41
CA ILE A 101 1.76 -2.36 9.47
C ILE A 101 2.26 -2.39 10.91
N GLU A 102 2.12 -1.28 11.66
CA GLU A 102 2.61 -1.20 13.04
C GLU A 102 1.94 -2.25 13.94
N LYS A 103 0.62 -2.45 13.79
CA LYS A 103 -0.13 -3.44 14.58
C LYS A 103 0.19 -4.89 14.22
N MET A 104 0.40 -5.19 12.95
CA MET A 104 0.59 -6.58 12.49
C MET A 104 2.04 -7.04 12.59
N THR A 105 3.00 -6.13 12.39
CA THR A 105 4.42 -6.47 12.25
C THR A 105 5.29 -5.99 13.40
N GLY A 106 4.82 -5.01 14.17
CA GLY A 106 5.62 -4.36 15.22
C GLY A 106 6.71 -3.42 14.69
N LEU A 107 6.86 -3.28 13.37
CA LEU A 107 7.75 -2.30 12.74
C LEU A 107 7.20 -0.89 12.95
N ARG A 108 8.09 0.09 13.08
CA ARG A 108 7.76 1.51 13.13
C ARG A 108 7.70 2.07 11.71
N VAL A 109 6.58 2.70 11.34
CA VAL A 109 6.45 3.32 10.02
C VAL A 109 6.95 4.75 10.09
N VAL A 110 8.07 5.03 9.41
CA VAL A 110 8.70 6.36 9.40
C VAL A 110 7.99 7.32 8.46
N GLU A 111 7.58 6.82 7.29
CA GLU A 111 6.87 7.61 6.29
C GLU A 111 5.96 6.74 5.44
N VAL A 112 4.88 7.37 4.94
CA VAL A 112 3.98 6.79 3.94
C VAL A 112 3.77 7.84 2.86
N ASN A 113 4.42 7.64 1.72
CA ASN A 113 4.32 8.51 0.56
C ASN A 113 3.19 8.01 -0.35
N VAL A 114 2.27 8.90 -0.73
CA VAL A 114 1.15 8.57 -1.60
C VAL A 114 1.30 9.33 -2.92
N ASN A 115 1.57 8.59 -3.99
CA ASN A 115 1.67 9.09 -5.34
C ASN A 115 0.36 8.79 -6.10
N VAL A 116 -0.38 9.84 -6.45
CA VAL A 116 -1.64 9.71 -7.20
C VAL A 116 -1.31 9.79 -8.68
N GLN A 117 -1.45 8.65 -9.37
CA GLN A 117 -1.06 8.52 -10.78
C GLN A 117 -2.21 8.76 -11.76
N GLY A 118 -3.46 8.72 -11.29
CA GLY A 118 -4.61 8.88 -12.15
C GLY A 118 -5.92 9.05 -11.39
N VAL A 119 -6.97 9.33 -12.15
CA VAL A 119 -8.34 9.45 -11.68
C VAL A 119 -9.21 8.50 -12.50
N ALA A 120 -9.93 7.60 -11.84
CA ALA A 120 -10.89 6.70 -12.45
C ALA A 120 -12.26 7.38 -12.56
N PHE A 121 -12.85 7.34 -13.74
CA PHE A 121 -14.23 7.76 -13.97
C PHE A 121 -15.11 6.52 -13.99
N ALA A 122 -16.30 6.59 -13.41
CA ALA A 122 -17.21 5.44 -13.26
C ALA A 122 -17.71 4.80 -14.58
N ASN A 123 -17.24 5.28 -15.75
CA ASN A 123 -17.73 4.91 -17.08
C ASN A 123 -16.71 4.12 -17.94
N GLU A 124 -15.76 3.38 -17.35
CA GLU A 124 -14.93 2.43 -18.11
C GLU A 124 -14.67 1.12 -17.35
N THR A 125 -15.68 0.55 -16.69
CA THR A 125 -15.73 -0.91 -16.55
C THR A 125 -16.22 -1.49 -17.86
N GLY A 126 -15.29 -2.00 -18.67
CA GLY A 126 -15.61 -2.70 -19.91
C GLY A 126 -16.50 -3.92 -19.66
N GLU A 127 -17.81 -3.72 -19.78
CA GLU A 127 -18.72 -4.71 -20.34
C GLU A 127 -18.50 -4.73 -21.86
N GLU A 128 -17.40 -5.34 -22.33
CA GLU A 128 -17.37 -5.79 -23.73
C GLU A 128 -18.16 -7.08 -23.82
N GLU A 129 -19.40 -6.94 -24.31
CA GLU A 129 -20.27 -8.03 -24.70
C GLU A 129 -19.49 -9.11 -25.46
N THR A 130 -19.66 -10.36 -25.04
CA THR A 130 -19.30 -11.54 -25.81
C THR A 130 -20.12 -11.53 -27.11
N ARG A 131 -19.65 -10.84 -28.14
CA ARG A 131 -20.19 -11.00 -29.49
C ARG A 131 -19.55 -12.23 -30.12
N VAL A 132 -20.20 -13.36 -29.89
CA VAL A 132 -20.05 -14.58 -30.69
C VAL A 132 -20.19 -14.22 -32.18
N LYS A 133 -19.21 -14.63 -32.97
CA LYS A 133 -19.37 -14.88 -34.40
C LYS A 133 -18.67 -16.18 -34.75
#